data_AF-A0A8J6UM77-F1
#
_entry.id   AF-A0A8J6UM77-F1
#
_cell.length_a   1.000
_cell.length_b   1.000
_cell.length_c   1.000
_cell.angle_alpha   90.00
_cell.angle_beta   90.00
_cell.angle_gamma   90.00
#
_symmetry.space_group_name_H-M   'P 1'
#
loop_
_entity.id
_entity.type
_entity.pdbx_description
1 polymer ?
#
loop_
_entity_poly.entity_id
_entity_poly.type
_entity_poly.pdbx_seq_one_letter_code
_entity_poly.pdbx_strand_id
1 'polypeptide(L)' 'MIAEQQPQSVTELAALTGRTVSNVSRTLKTLGKYNLVEMEKSPNGLAVKLQYQSMLLLIQPLE' A
#
# COMPACT_ATOMS: atom_id res chain seq x y z
N MET A 1 8.38 4.77 -1.51
CA MET A 1 8.53 3.85 -0.36
C MET A 1 8.15 2.41 -0.67
N ILE A 2 6.87 2.03 -0.87
CA ILE A 2 6.51 0.59 -1.08
C ILE A 2 7.22 -0.01 -2.31
N ALA A 3 7.19 0.68 -3.46
CA ALA A 3 7.88 0.23 -4.68
C ALA A 3 9.42 0.15 -4.51
N GLU A 4 10.00 1.04 -3.72
CA GLU A 4 11.45 1.16 -3.54
C GLU A 4 11.98 0.18 -2.49
N GLN A 5 11.28 0.04 -1.37
CA GLN A 5 11.72 -0.70 -0.18
C GLN A 5 11.14 -2.12 -0.12
N GLN A 6 10.06 -2.39 -0.86
CA GLN A 6 9.42 -3.72 -0.95
C GLN A 6 9.25 -4.42 0.42
N PRO A 7 8.54 -3.77 1.37
CA PRO A 7 8.41 -4.32 2.72
C PRO A 7 7.72 -5.69 2.69
N GLN A 8 8.25 -6.62 3.47
CA GLN A 8 7.81 -8.00 3.52
C GLN A 8 6.69 -8.21 4.54
N SER A 9 6.26 -7.17 5.26
CA SER A 9 5.11 -7.24 6.17
C SER A 9 4.46 -5.86 6.40
N VAL A 10 3.19 -5.85 6.85
CA VAL A 10 2.52 -4.62 7.32
C VAL A 10 3.26 -3.99 8.51
N THR A 11 3.84 -4.80 9.39
CA THR A 11 4.61 -4.32 10.55
C THR A 11 5.86 -3.57 10.11
N GLU A 12 6.58 -4.11 9.13
CA GLU A 12 7.75 -3.45 8.53
C GLU A 12 7.36 -2.15 7.83
N LEU A 13 6.27 -2.16 7.05
CA LEU A 13 5.75 -0.94 6.42
C LEU A 13 5.35 0.12 7.46
N ALA A 14 4.79 -0.31 8.60
CA ALA A 14 4.44 0.58 9.70
C ALA A 14 5.70 1.23 10.32
N ALA A 15 6.76 0.45 10.54
CA ALA A 15 8.05 0.96 10.99
C ALA A 15 8.67 1.95 9.99
N LEU A 16 8.71 1.59 8.70
CA LEU A 16 9.24 2.45 7.63
C LEU A 16 8.48 3.78 7.50
N THR A 17 7.18 3.77 7.74
CA THR A 17 6.33 4.98 7.62
C THR A 17 6.17 5.75 8.94
N GLY A 18 6.68 5.25 10.06
CA GLY A 18 6.48 5.85 11.39
C GLY A 18 5.02 5.85 11.86
N ARG A 19 4.18 4.95 11.32
CA ARG A 19 2.74 4.87 11.63
C ARG A 19 2.46 3.64 12.47
N THR A 20 1.35 3.67 13.21
CA THR A 20 0.88 2.45 13.89
C THR A 20 0.40 1.41 12.88
N VAL A 21 0.59 0.12 13.19
CA VAL A 21 0.16 -1.00 12.34
C VAL A 21 -1.33 -0.91 12.01
N SER A 22 -2.19 -0.55 12.98
CA SER A 22 -3.63 -0.43 12.75
C SER A 22 -4.00 0.67 11.74
N ASN A 23 -3.26 1.78 11.71
CA ASN A 23 -3.45 2.86 10.73
C ASN A 23 -3.03 2.41 9.33
N VAL A 24 -1.89 1.72 9.21
CA VAL A 24 -1.42 1.20 7.92
C VAL A 24 -2.41 0.16 7.38
N SER A 25 -2.84 -0.80 8.19
CA SER A 25 -3.83 -1.81 7.78
C SER A 25 -5.13 -1.19 7.27
N ARG A 26 -5.64 -0.13 7.91
CA ARG A 26 -6.83 0.58 7.44
C ARG A 26 -6.60 1.22 6.07
N THR A 27 -5.46 1.91 5.89
CA THR A 27 -5.10 2.49 4.59
C THR A 27 -4.99 1.41 3.51
N LEU A 28 -4.27 0.31 3.76
CA LEU A 28 -4.12 -0.79 2.81
C LEU A 28 -5.46 -1.43 2.44
N LYS A 29 -6.37 -1.61 3.41
CA LYS A 29 -7.72 -2.10 3.15
C LYS A 29 -8.49 -1.16 2.23
N THR A 30 -8.38 0.15 2.43
CA THR A 30 -9.01 1.15 1.54
C THR A 30 -8.39 1.09 0.14
N LEU A 31 -7.07 1.07 0.01
CA LEU A 31 -6.39 1.00 -1.28
C LEU A 31 -6.70 -0.32 -2.03
N GLY A 32 -6.86 -1.42 -1.30
CA GLY A 32 -7.26 -2.71 -1.87
C GLY A 32 -8.67 -2.71 -2.44
N LYS A 33 -9.61 -1.94 -1.86
CA LYS A 33 -10.95 -1.76 -2.46
C LYS A 33 -10.90 -1.08 -3.83
N TYR A 34 -9.89 -0.25 -4.06
CA TYR A 34 -9.66 0.42 -5.34
C TYR A 34 -8.71 -0.37 -6.26
N ASN A 35 -8.40 -1.62 -5.88
CA ASN A 35 -7.49 -2.50 -6.62
C ASN A 35 -6.07 -1.92 -6.83
N LEU A 36 -5.65 -0.95 -6.01
CA LEU A 36 -4.33 -0.31 -6.12
C LEU A 36 -3.24 -1.19 -5.51
N VAL A 37 -3.60 -1.97 -4.50
CA VAL A 37 -2.71 -2.86 -3.77
C VAL A 37 -3.39 -4.19 -3.47
N GLU A 38 -2.60 -5.23 -3.29
CA GLU A 38 -3.03 -6.54 -2.79
C GLU A 38 -2.17 -6.96 -1.60
N MET A 39 -2.77 -7.74 -0.71
CA MET A 39 -2.06 -8.33 0.42
C MET A 39 -1.74 -9.78 0.11
N GLU A 40 -0.47 -10.14 0.13
CA GLU A 40 -0.02 -11.51 -0.12
C GLU A 40 0.69 -12.11 1.10
N LYS A 41 0.59 -13.43 1.25
CA LYS A 41 1.36 -14.13 2.30
C LYS A 41 2.83 -14.12 1.93
N SER A 42 3.66 -13.68 2.86
CA SER A 42 5.12 -13.73 2.79
C SER A 42 5.66 -14.58 3.95
N PRO A 43 6.95 -14.97 3.92
CA PRO A 43 7.58 -15.67 5.04
C PRO A 43 7.49 -14.91 6.38
N ASN A 44 7.41 -13.57 6.32
CA ASN A 44 7.46 -12.69 7.48
C ASN A 44 6.09 -12.06 7.83
N GLY A 45 5.01 -12.49 7.17
CA GLY A 45 3.65 -12.05 7.46
C GLY A 45 2.83 -11.75 6.21
N LEU A 46 2.11 -10.62 6.22
CA LEU A 46 1.31 -10.16 5.10
C LEU A 46 2.04 -8.99 4.41
N ALA A 47 2.61 -9.25 3.23
CA ALA A 47 3.26 -8.24 2.42
C ALA A 47 2.24 -7.47 1.57
N VAL A 48 2.60 -6.26 1.17
CA VAL A 48 1.79 -5.46 0.24
C VAL A 48 2.43 -5.49 -1.15
N LYS A 49 1.61 -5.79 -2.16
CA LYS A 49 1.98 -5.77 -3.57
C LYS A 49 1.24 -4.65 -4.30
N LEU A 50 1.96 -3.90 -5.13
CA LEU A 50 1.37 -2.89 -6.01
C LEU A 50 0.80 -3.56 -7.27
N GLN A 51 -0.42 -3.20 -7.66
CA GLN A 51 -1.04 -3.71 -8.89
C GLN A 51 -0.65 -2.93 -10.15
N TYR A 52 -0.06 -1.75 -9.97
CA TYR A 52 0.31 -0.86 -11.06
C TYR A 52 1.72 -0.32 -10.84
N GLN A 53 2.45 -0.12 -11.94
CA GLN A 53 3.78 0.49 -11.94
C GLN A 53 3.70 2.03 -12.06
N SER A 54 2.63 2.53 -12.67
CA SER A 54 2.39 3.95 -12.90
C SER A 54 0.90 4.24 -12.97
N MET A 55 0.50 5.44 -12.55
CA MET A 55 -0.86 5.95 -12.69
C MET A 55 -0.80 7.39 -13.19
N LEU A 56 -1.70 7.74 -14.12
CA LEU A 56 -1.89 9.12 -14.57
C LEU A 56 -3.20 9.65 -14.00
N LEU A 57 -3.15 10.78 -13.29
CA LEU A 57 -4.33 11.47 -12.78
C LEU A 57 -4.66 12.63 -13.72
N LEU A 58 -5.85 12.61 -14.32
CA LEU A 58 -6.35 13.69 -15.15
C LEU A 58 -7.39 14.48 -14.35
N ILE A 59 -7.05 15.72 -13.99
CA ILE A 59 -7.97 16.65 -13.32
C ILE A 59 -8.59 17.52 -14.41
N GLN A 60 -9.92 17.57 -14.47
CA GLN A 60 -10.64 18.50 -15.33
C GLN A 60 -11.29 19.58 -14.45
N PRO A 61 -11.27 20.86 -14.87
CA PRO A 61 -12.02 21.89 -14.19
C PRO A 61 -13.52 21.53 -14.23
N LEU A 62 -14.21 21.80 -13.13
CA LEU A 62 -15.67 21.80 -13.12
C LEU A 62 -16.09 23.09 -13.85
N GLU A 63 -16.84 22.97 -14.95
CA GLU A 63 -17.35 24.14 -15.68
C GLU A 63 -18.19 25.07 -14.80
#